data_AF-A0A7V7VM38-F1
#
_entry.id   AF-A0A7V7VM38-F1
#
_cell.length_a   1.000
_cell.length_b   1.000
_cell.length_c   1.000
_cell.angle_alpha   90.00
_cell.angle_beta   90.00
_cell.angle_gamma   90.00
#
_symmetry.space_group_name_H-M   'P 1'
#
loop_
_entity.id
_entity.type
_entity.pdbx_description
1 polymer ?
#
loop_
_entity_poly.entity_id
_entity_poly.type
_entity_poly.pdbx_seq_one_letter_code
_entity_poly.pdbx_strand_id
1 'polypeptide(L)'
;MGLEEGVQAGESLAIISVQHIPGAEGEQILKIAIKSQSHEVISVSEVKVQVYFYDQIAGEVVASKSPVTSQWLNAAVDWKNGEPQLLQVTYQPSNNNPDARYLGYIVAVYYKGELQSYRADPPAITTYFPIKVYIGRNEF
;
A
#
# COMPACT_ATOMS: atom_id res chain seq x y z
N MET A 1 19.38 -1.38 -28.16
CA MET A 1 19.10 -2.65 -27.44
C MET A 1 18.94 -2.25 -25.99
N GLY A 2 17.77 -2.00 -25.40
CA GLY A 2 16.39 -2.27 -25.77
C GLY A 2 15.70 -2.89 -24.54
N LEU A 3 14.83 -2.11 -23.89
CA LEU A 3 13.82 -2.48 -22.88
C LEU A 3 14.26 -2.53 -21.40
N GLU A 4 14.19 -1.37 -20.74
CA GLU A 4 13.74 -1.26 -19.35
C GLU A 4 12.87 0.01 -19.27
N GLU A 5 11.68 -0.03 -19.89
CA GLU A 5 10.64 0.97 -19.60
C GLU A 5 10.12 0.67 -18.19
N GLY A 6 10.92 1.05 -17.20
CA GLY A 6 10.51 1.05 -15.80
C GLY A 6 9.23 1.86 -15.72
N VAL A 7 8.15 1.22 -15.27
CA VAL A 7 6.88 1.85 -14.92
C VAL A 7 7.20 3.14 -14.19
N GLN A 8 7.01 4.29 -14.86
CA GLN A 8 7.19 5.58 -14.22
C GLN A 8 6.02 5.72 -13.25
N ALA A 9 6.29 5.47 -11.97
CA ALA A 9 5.34 5.76 -10.92
C ALA A 9 4.99 7.25 -11.00
N GLY A 10 3.71 7.60 -10.89
CA GLY A 10 3.24 8.98 -11.06
C GLY A 10 3.90 9.96 -10.09
N GLU A 11 4.03 11.21 -10.54
CA GLU A 11 4.85 12.23 -9.89
C GLU A 11 4.05 13.07 -8.87
N SER A 12 2.84 12.66 -8.48
CA SER A 12 1.99 13.49 -7.60
C SER A 12 2.09 13.12 -6.13
N LEU A 13 2.13 11.82 -5.80
CA LEU A 13 2.14 11.33 -4.42
C LEU A 13 3.29 10.33 -4.19
N ALA A 14 3.93 10.42 -3.04
CA ALA A 14 4.98 9.48 -2.64
C ALA A 14 4.70 8.85 -1.27
N ILE A 15 4.99 7.55 -1.14
CA ILE A 15 5.09 6.90 0.17
C ILE A 15 6.50 7.17 0.71
N ILE A 16 6.59 8.11 1.64
CA ILE A 16 7.88 8.55 2.19
C ILE A 16 8.35 7.70 3.37
N SER A 17 7.44 6.99 4.03
CA SER A 17 7.77 6.09 5.14
C SER A 17 6.67 5.05 5.33
N VAL A 18 7.05 3.82 5.68
CA VAL A 18 6.16 2.80 6.22
C VAL A 18 6.82 2.26 7.48
N GLN A 19 6.25 2.55 8.64
CA GLN A 19 6.67 1.96 9.89
C GLN A 19 5.85 0.70 10.14
N HIS A 20 6.53 -0.42 10.30
CA HIS A 20 5.92 -1.70 10.65
C HIS A 20 6.12 -1.95 12.14
N ILE A 21 5.01 -2.07 12.86
CA ILE A 21 4.97 -2.21 14.30
C ILE A 21 4.23 -3.52 14.60
N PRO A 22 4.92 -4.54 15.14
CA PRO A 22 4.25 -5.75 15.61
C PRO A 22 3.42 -5.43 16.85
N GLY A 23 2.16 -5.87 16.86
CA GLY A 23 1.22 -5.72 17.96
C GLY A 23 1.06 -6.99 18.79
N ALA A 24 0.00 -7.03 19.61
CA ALA A 24 -0.32 -8.21 20.42
C ALA A 24 -0.90 -9.33 19.55
N GLU A 25 -0.74 -10.59 19.97
CA GLU A 25 -1.39 -11.74 19.33
C GLU A 25 -1.13 -11.87 17.81
N GLY A 26 0.05 -11.42 17.36
CA GLY A 26 0.43 -11.46 15.94
C GLY A 26 -0.17 -10.37 15.07
N GLU A 27 -0.85 -9.38 15.67
CA GLU A 27 -1.29 -8.15 14.99
C GLU A 27 -0.12 -7.45 14.30
N GLN A 28 -0.37 -6.89 13.12
CA GLN A 28 0.61 -6.11 12.37
C GLN A 28 0.05 -4.72 12.09
N ILE A 29 0.70 -3.70 12.62
CA ILE A 29 0.30 -2.30 12.43
C ILE A 29 1.28 -1.64 11.46
N LEU A 30 0.75 -1.05 10.39
CA LEU A 30 1.48 -0.21 9.46
C LEU A 30 1.10 1.25 9.69
N LYS A 31 2.10 2.12 9.91
CA LYS A 31 1.93 3.57 9.83
C LYS A 31 2.57 4.07 8.54
N ILE A 32 1.73 4.47 7.61
CA ILE A 32 2.11 4.83 6.25
C ILE A 32 2.06 6.36 6.14
N ALA A 33 3.19 6.97 5.79
CA ALA A 33 3.28 8.41 5.55
C ALA A 33 3.27 8.69 4.03
N ILE A 34 2.25 9.41 3.58
CA ILE A 34 2.03 9.76 2.17
C ILE A 34 2.13 11.28 2.01
N LYS A 35 3.02 11.74 1.15
CA LYS A 35 3.29 13.16 0.93
C LYS A 35 2.96 13.55 -0.51
N SER A 36 2.42 14.75 -0.70
CA SER A 36 2.37 15.38 -2.03
C SER A 36 3.76 15.84 -2.43
N GLN A 37 4.15 15.53 -3.66
CA GLN A 37 5.42 15.97 -4.26
C GLN A 37 5.21 16.90 -5.47
N SER A 38 3.97 17.01 -5.94
CA SER A 38 3.58 17.93 -7.01
C SER A 38 3.01 19.24 -6.45
N HIS A 39 3.12 20.31 -7.25
CA HIS A 39 2.48 21.60 -6.99
C HIS A 39 0.99 21.62 -7.35
N GLU A 40 0.45 20.54 -7.94
CA GLU A 40 -0.99 20.39 -8.20
C GLU A 40 -1.77 20.20 -6.90
N VAL A 41 -2.98 20.77 -6.85
CA VAL A 41 -3.93 20.53 -5.75
C VAL A 41 -4.45 19.09 -5.86
N ILE A 42 -4.11 18.26 -4.87
CA ILE A 42 -4.52 16.85 -4.83
C ILE A 42 -5.96 16.73 -4.29
N SER A 43 -6.86 16.21 -5.12
CA SER A 43 -8.22 15.83 -4.68
C SER A 43 -8.19 14.55 -3.86
N VAL A 44 -8.54 14.64 -2.58
CA VAL A 44 -8.57 13.50 -1.64
C VAL A 44 -9.43 12.33 -2.13
N SER A 45 -10.57 12.63 -2.77
CA SER A 45 -11.50 11.63 -3.32
C SER A 45 -10.92 10.83 -4.49
N GLU A 46 -9.88 11.33 -5.14
CA GLU A 46 -9.19 10.66 -6.25
C GLU A 46 -7.98 9.85 -5.77
N VAL A 47 -7.62 9.96 -4.49
CA VAL A 47 -6.55 9.17 -3.87
C VAL A 47 -7.11 7.84 -3.41
N LYS A 48 -6.45 6.75 -3.83
CA LYS A 48 -6.74 5.41 -3.33
C LYS A 48 -5.46 4.82 -2.74
N VAL A 49 -5.54 4.36 -1.50
CA VAL A 49 -4.47 3.61 -0.85
C VAL A 49 -4.91 2.15 -0.76
N GLN A 50 -4.15 1.27 -1.39
CA GLN A 50 -4.37 -0.17 -1.31
C GLN A 50 -3.29 -0.78 -0.42
N VAL A 51 -3.71 -1.58 0.55
CA VAL A 51 -2.81 -2.34 1.42
C VAL A 51 -3.22 -3.79 1.37
N TYR A 52 -2.28 -4.64 0.97
CA TYR A 52 -2.45 -6.08 0.94
C TYR A 52 -1.49 -6.70 1.93
N PHE A 53 -2.00 -7.60 2.76
CA PHE A 53 -1.19 -8.44 3.63
C PHE A 53 -1.15 -9.85 3.02
N TYR A 54 -0.02 -10.51 3.20
CA TYR A 54 0.24 -11.83 2.64
C TYR A 54 0.63 -12.79 3.75
N ASP A 55 0.11 -14.00 3.63
CA ASP A 55 0.46 -15.12 4.49
C ASP A 55 1.22 -16.18 3.67
N GLN A 56 1.91 -17.08 4.36
CA GLN A 56 2.48 -18.28 3.80
C GLN A 56 1.75 -19.50 4.36
N ILE A 57 1.27 -20.37 3.48
CA ILE A 57 0.58 -21.63 3.82
C ILE A 57 1.28 -22.76 3.08
N ALA A 58 1.77 -23.77 3.81
CA ALA A 58 2.46 -24.93 3.22
C ALA A 58 3.59 -24.56 2.22
N GLY A 59 4.26 -23.44 2.44
CA GLY A 59 5.34 -22.94 1.58
C GLY A 59 4.89 -21.94 0.50
N GLU A 60 3.60 -21.86 0.20
CA GLU A 60 3.04 -20.98 -0.83
C GLU A 60 2.66 -19.60 -0.26
N VAL A 61 2.98 -18.54 -1.00
CA VAL A 61 2.60 -17.17 -0.64
C VAL A 61 1.21 -16.86 -1.18
N VAL A 62 0.31 -16.43 -0.30
CA VAL A 62 -1.09 -16.15 -0.64
C VAL A 62 -1.53 -14.80 -0.06
N ALA A 63 -2.50 -14.16 -0.72
CA ALA A 63 -3.16 -12.99 -0.15
C ALA A 63 -3.91 -13.39 1.13
N SER A 64 -3.71 -12.64 2.20
CA SER A 64 -4.36 -12.93 3.46
C SER A 64 -5.86 -12.71 3.40
N LYS A 65 -6.60 -13.57 4.11
CA LYS A 65 -8.05 -13.44 4.33
C LYS A 65 -8.37 -12.86 5.71
N SER A 66 -7.34 -12.49 6.48
CA SER A 66 -7.48 -11.89 7.80
C SER A 66 -8.13 -10.49 7.72
N PRO A 67 -8.90 -10.09 8.74
CA PRO A 67 -9.48 -8.76 8.79
C PRO A 67 -8.40 -7.69 8.86
N VAL A 68 -8.65 -6.62 8.11
CA VAL A 68 -7.80 -5.43 8.03
C VAL A 68 -8.67 -4.22 8.30
N THR A 69 -8.20 -3.33 9.17
CA THR A 69 -8.84 -2.04 9.45
C THR A 69 -7.89 -0.90 9.09
N SER A 70 -8.44 0.24 8.69
CA SER A 70 -7.65 1.40 8.29
C SER A 70 -8.25 2.69 8.81
N GLN A 71 -7.40 3.61 9.27
CA GLN A 71 -7.82 4.94 9.72
C GLN A 71 -6.76 5.99 9.39
N TRP A 72 -7.20 7.15 8.92
CA TRP A 72 -6.33 8.33 8.82
C TRP A 72 -6.11 8.90 10.22
N LEU A 73 -4.85 9.22 10.55
CA LEU A 73 -4.48 9.81 11.84
C LEU A 73 -4.54 11.35 11.83
N ASN A 74 -4.55 11.96 10.65
CA ASN A 74 -4.72 13.41 10.50
C ASN A 74 -6.19 13.80 10.66
N ALA A 75 -6.45 14.91 11.34
CA ALA A 75 -7.81 15.42 11.57
C ALA A 75 -8.53 15.83 10.27
N ALA A 76 -7.77 16.37 9.30
CA ALA A 76 -8.23 16.64 7.95
C ALA A 76 -7.15 16.17 6.97
N VAL A 77 -7.51 15.28 6.07
CA VAL A 77 -6.64 14.85 4.98
C VAL A 77 -6.86 15.81 3.83
N ASP A 78 -5.86 16.61 3.47
CA ASP A 78 -5.99 17.59 2.39
C ASP A 78 -4.75 17.74 1.49
N TRP A 79 -3.59 17.19 1.88
CA TRP A 79 -2.33 17.26 1.10
C TRP A 79 -1.90 18.67 0.61
N LYS A 80 -2.50 19.77 1.10
CA LYS A 80 -2.29 21.13 0.55
C LYS A 80 -0.98 21.77 0.99
N ASN A 81 -0.47 21.41 2.17
CA ASN A 81 0.71 22.06 2.76
C ASN A 81 2.00 21.25 2.58
N GLY A 82 1.97 20.19 1.78
CA GLY A 82 3.07 19.23 1.68
C GLY A 82 3.33 18.46 2.98
N GLU A 83 2.48 18.59 3.99
CA GLU A 83 2.58 17.76 5.20
C GLU A 83 2.20 16.32 4.87
N PRO A 84 2.95 15.33 5.39
CA PRO A 84 2.61 13.94 5.17
C PRO A 84 1.29 13.59 5.86
N GLN A 85 0.43 12.92 5.12
CA GLN A 85 -0.79 12.32 5.62
C GLN A 85 -0.47 10.91 6.09
N LEU A 86 -0.85 10.61 7.32
CA LEU A 86 -0.55 9.39 8.04
C LEU A 86 -1.78 8.48 8.02
N LEU A 87 -1.64 7.33 7.38
CA LEU A 87 -2.62 6.26 7.40
C LEU A 87 -2.13 5.14 8.31
N GLN A 88 -2.92 4.78 9.32
CA GLN A 88 -2.71 3.56 10.07
C GLN A 88 -3.53 2.43 9.46
N VAL A 89 -2.89 1.30 9.22
CA VAL A 89 -3.56 0.06 8.80
C VAL A 89 -3.18 -1.05 9.76
N THR A 90 -4.19 -1.72 10.29
CA THR A 90 -4.03 -2.78 11.28
C THR A 90 -4.54 -4.09 10.67
N TYR A 91 -3.63 -5.05 10.54
CA TYR A 91 -3.92 -6.44 10.21
C TYR A 91 -4.07 -7.24 11.50
N GLN A 92 -5.15 -8.00 11.61
CA GLN A 92 -5.39 -8.89 12.73
C GLN A 92 -5.41 -10.34 12.22
N PRO A 93 -4.43 -11.18 12.57
CA PRO A 93 -4.40 -12.57 12.11
C PRO A 93 -5.68 -13.30 12.54
N SER A 94 -6.32 -13.98 11.59
CA SER A 94 -7.49 -14.80 11.87
C SER A 94 -7.10 -16.18 12.37
N ASN A 95 -7.70 -16.61 13.48
CA ASN A 95 -7.58 -17.99 13.96
C ASN A 95 -8.28 -19.04 13.07
N ASN A 96 -8.94 -18.60 12.00
CA ASN A 96 -9.70 -19.48 11.11
C ASN A 96 -8.81 -20.32 10.18
N ASN A 97 -7.51 -20.01 10.09
CA ASN A 97 -6.56 -20.80 9.33
C ASN A 97 -5.22 -20.92 10.10
N PRO A 98 -5.07 -21.92 10.98
CA PRO A 98 -3.91 -22.03 11.88
C PRO A 98 -2.58 -22.26 11.16
N ASP A 99 -2.61 -22.74 9.91
CA ASP A 99 -1.43 -22.92 9.06
C ASP A 99 -0.95 -21.63 8.37
N ALA A 100 -1.78 -20.57 8.37
CA ALA A 100 -1.39 -19.28 7.81
C ALA A 100 -0.40 -18.57 8.71
N ARG A 101 0.79 -18.29 8.17
CA ARG A 101 1.81 -17.51 8.85
C ARG A 101 1.97 -16.19 8.13
N TYR A 102 1.85 -15.09 8.85
CA TYR A 102 2.10 -13.77 8.30
C TYR A 102 3.47 -13.72 7.61
N LEU A 103 3.50 -13.26 6.36
CA LEU A 103 4.72 -13.15 5.56
C LEU A 103 5.15 -11.70 5.35
N GLY A 104 4.19 -10.81 5.10
CA GLY A 104 4.52 -9.43 4.75
C GLY A 104 3.37 -8.67 4.11
N TYR A 105 3.69 -7.55 3.47
CA TYR A 105 2.70 -6.64 2.91
C TYR A 105 3.15 -5.93 1.63
N ILE A 106 2.18 -5.43 0.89
CA ILE A 106 2.36 -4.43 -0.18
C ILE A 106 1.43 -3.25 0.11
N VAL A 107 1.98 -2.04 0.08
CA VAL A 107 1.25 -0.77 0.11
C VAL A 107 1.43 -0.09 -1.24
N ALA A 108 0.33 0.32 -1.87
CA ALA A 108 0.33 1.09 -3.11
C ALA A 108 -0.58 2.31 -2.96
N VAL A 109 -0.12 3.46 -3.44
CA VAL A 109 -0.92 4.69 -3.54
C VAL A 109 -1.17 5.02 -4.99
N TYR A 110 -2.43 5.28 -5.30
CA TYR A 110 -2.91 5.68 -6.62
C TYR A 110 -3.53 7.06 -6.55
N TYR A 111 -3.39 7.82 -7.63
CA TYR A 111 -4.05 9.11 -7.83
C TYR A 111 -4.60 9.15 -9.24
N LYS A 112 -5.87 9.53 -9.41
CA LYS A 112 -6.57 9.52 -10.71
C LYS A 112 -6.53 8.14 -11.40
N GLY A 113 -6.46 7.07 -10.60
CA GLY A 113 -6.33 5.70 -11.07
C GLY A 113 -4.88 5.24 -11.31
N GLU A 114 -3.92 6.16 -11.47
CA GLU A 114 -2.53 5.82 -11.81
C GLU A 114 -1.69 5.53 -10.57
N LEU A 115 -0.83 4.50 -10.65
CA LEU A 115 0.08 4.14 -9.56
C LEU A 115 1.12 5.25 -9.36
N GLN A 116 1.14 5.85 -8.17
CA GLN A 116 2.07 6.94 -7.82
C GLN A 116 3.30 6.43 -7.07
N SER A 117 3.11 5.49 -6.15
CA SER A 117 4.21 4.91 -5.37
C SER A 117 3.77 3.59 -4.76
N TYR A 118 4.74 2.70 -4.52
CA TYR A 118 4.52 1.49 -3.73
C TYR A 118 5.69 1.16 -2.81
N ARG A 119 5.40 0.37 -1.78
CA ARG A 119 6.36 -0.24 -0.87
C ARG A 119 5.92 -1.68 -0.60
N ALA A 120 6.89 -2.56 -0.45
CA ALA A 120 6.65 -3.96 -0.13
C ALA A 120 7.72 -4.43 0.84
N ASP A 121 7.30 -5.21 1.83
CA ASP A 121 8.20 -5.85 2.78
C ASP A 121 7.71 -7.27 3.10
N PRO A 122 8.50 -8.31 2.79
CA PRO A 122 9.70 -8.27 1.96
C PRO A 122 9.40 -7.92 0.48
N PRO A 123 10.33 -7.30 -0.25
CA PRO A 123 10.11 -6.90 -1.65
C PRO A 123 9.84 -8.07 -2.60
N ALA A 124 10.30 -9.27 -2.25
CA ALA A 124 10.12 -10.48 -3.05
C ALA A 124 8.64 -10.84 -3.30
N ILE A 125 7.71 -10.40 -2.43
CA ILE A 125 6.26 -10.62 -2.59
C ILE A 125 5.76 -10.08 -3.94
N THR A 126 6.36 -8.99 -4.43
CA THR A 126 5.96 -8.37 -5.71
C THR A 126 6.24 -9.25 -6.93
N THR A 127 7.10 -10.26 -6.79
CA THR A 127 7.35 -11.27 -7.83
C THR A 127 6.14 -12.19 -8.04
N TYR A 128 5.41 -12.47 -6.96
CA TYR A 128 4.23 -13.33 -6.98
C TYR A 128 2.94 -12.53 -7.23
N PHE A 129 2.91 -11.27 -6.80
CA PHE A 129 1.76 -10.38 -6.89
C PHE A 129 2.17 -9.07 -7.57
N PRO A 130 2.17 -9.02 -8.92
CA PRO A 130 2.55 -7.81 -9.64
C PRO A 130 1.55 -6.69 -9.35
N ILE A 131 2.08 -5.51 -9.09
CA ILE A 131 1.28 -4.32 -8.78
C ILE A 131 0.61 -3.85 -10.04
N LYS A 132 -0.71 -3.67 -9.98
CA LYS A 132 -1.49 -3.24 -11.13
C LYS A 132 -1.18 -1.77 -11.42
N VAL A 133 -0.50 -1.51 -12.52
CA VAL A 133 -0.32 -0.17 -13.06
C VAL A 133 -1.50 0.10 -13.98
N TYR A 134 -2.37 1.02 -13.60
CA TYR A 134 -3.35 1.55 -14.54
C TYR A 134 -2.74 2.77 -15.19
N ILE A 135 -2.21 2.59 -16.41
CA ILE A 135 -1.89 3.71 -17.29
C ILE A 135 -3.22 4.16 -17.84
N GLY A 136 -3.61 5.43 -17.63
CA GLY A 136 -4.91 5.99 -17.99
C GLY A 136 -5.24 5.94 -19.49
N ARG A 137 -5.42 4.74 -20.07
CA ARG A 137 -6.21 4.54 -21.28
C ARG A 137 -7.63 4.23 -20.84
N ASN A 138 -8.51 5.20 -21.08
CA ASN A 138 -9.94 5.00 -21.21
C ASN A 138 -10.26 3.64 -21.84
N GLU A 139 -10.75 2.69 -21.05
CA GLU A 139 -11.59 1.63 -21.57
C GLU A 139 -12.98 1.84 -20.95
N PHE A 140 -13.90 2.22 -21.83
CA PHE A 140 -15.29 2.57 -21.59
C PHE A 140 -16.11 1.36 -21.18
#